data_AF-A0A084IKV8-F1
#
_entry.id   AF-A0A084IKV8-F1
#
_cell.length_a   1.000
_cell.length_b   1.000
_cell.length_c   1.000
_cell.angle_alpha   90.00
_cell.angle_beta   90.00
_cell.angle_gamma   90.00
#
_symmetry.space_group_name_H-M   'P 1'
#
loop_
_entity.id
_entity.type
_entity.pdbx_description
1 polymer ?
#
loop_
_entity_poly.entity_id
_entity_poly.type
_entity_poly.pdbx_seq_one_letter_code
_entity_poly.pdbx_strand_id
1 'polypeptide(L)'
;MALAKQLATYRTVQKSGASSVRTPLYEAIRRIPNAILVHAFVDSATLIGGAKLTASCTGSAVFEGMQAGIPGLTFARTWHSDCPSGPFCADAQSVAETVPQLLAKPTDEVRNDYQQFLIAHAPWWFLGANDDRAVARSAFTRERLRASVAEVLRSLTIDDSAESTGVRLARDNTRGERSA
;
A
#
# COMPACT_ATOMS: atom_id res chain seq x y z
N MET A 1 -20.34 -2.91 -27.07
CA MET A 1 -21.35 -3.95 -27.40
C MET A 1 -20.90 -5.39 -27.10
N ALA A 2 -19.59 -5.70 -26.96
CA ALA A 2 -19.11 -7.06 -26.65
C ALA A 2 -19.34 -7.52 -25.19
N LEU A 3 -19.38 -6.60 -24.23
CA LEU A 3 -19.52 -6.91 -22.80
C LEU A 3 -20.94 -7.41 -22.41
N ALA A 4 -21.97 -7.03 -23.17
CA ALA A 4 -23.36 -7.36 -22.86
C ALA A 4 -23.75 -8.80 -23.21
N LYS A 5 -23.10 -9.42 -24.21
CA LYS A 5 -23.36 -10.82 -24.60
C LYS A 5 -22.74 -11.83 -23.62
N GLN A 6 -21.71 -11.45 -22.87
CA GLN A 6 -21.00 -12.34 -21.95
C GLN A 6 -21.74 -12.53 -20.61
N LEU A 7 -22.68 -11.64 -20.28
CA LEU A 7 -23.41 -11.64 -19.00
C LEU A 7 -24.70 -12.49 -19.01
N ALA A 8 -25.22 -12.88 -20.17
CA ALA A 8 -26.50 -13.61 -20.28
C ALA A 8 -26.39 -15.12 -20.02
N THR A 9 -25.20 -15.71 -20.12
CA THR A 9 -25.00 -17.17 -20.07
C THR A 9 -24.86 -17.73 -18.64
N TYR A 10 -24.67 -16.90 -17.61
CA TYR A 10 -24.31 -17.37 -16.26
C TYR A 10 -25.47 -17.45 -15.25
N ARG A 11 -26.73 -17.37 -15.71
CA ARG A 11 -27.89 -17.18 -14.81
C ARG A 11 -28.68 -18.42 -14.42
N THR A 12 -28.13 -19.62 -14.57
CA THR A 12 -28.82 -20.84 -14.16
C THR A 12 -27.86 -21.74 -13.40
N VAL A 13 -28.27 -22.17 -12.19
CA VAL A 13 -27.67 -23.14 -11.24
C VAL A 13 -27.43 -22.47 -9.87
N GLN A 14 -27.91 -22.94 -8.72
CA GLN A 14 -28.83 -24.02 -8.33
C GLN A 14 -29.23 -23.75 -6.87
N LYS A 15 -30.49 -24.06 -6.50
CA LYS A 15 -30.88 -24.39 -5.13
C LYS A 15 -30.69 -25.91 -4.95
N SER A 16 -29.98 -26.32 -3.89
CA SER A 16 -30.32 -27.43 -2.97
C SER A 16 -29.06 -28.12 -2.42
N GLY A 17 -28.98 -28.16 -1.09
CA GLY A 17 -28.21 -29.06 -0.21
C GLY A 17 -26.92 -29.71 -0.73
N ALA A 18 -25.75 -29.28 -0.25
CA ALA A 18 -24.51 -30.05 -0.37
C ALA A 18 -23.43 -29.56 0.60
N SER A 19 -22.57 -30.50 1.00
CA SER A 19 -21.15 -30.34 1.35
C SER A 19 -20.60 -28.93 1.09
N SER A 20 -19.96 -28.31 2.10
CA SER A 20 -19.37 -26.97 1.96
C SER A 20 -18.13 -27.01 1.07
N VAL A 21 -18.36 -27.22 -0.23
CA VAL A 21 -17.38 -27.01 -1.28
C VAL A 21 -16.98 -25.54 -1.19
N ARG A 22 -15.80 -25.29 -0.60
CA ARG A 22 -15.25 -23.94 -0.51
C ARG A 22 -15.13 -23.41 -1.92
N THR A 23 -15.86 -22.35 -2.22
CA THR A 23 -15.65 -21.61 -3.47
C THR A 23 -14.21 -21.09 -3.44
N PRO A 24 -13.41 -21.28 -4.50
CA PRO A 24 -12.06 -20.71 -4.56
C PRO A 24 -12.09 -19.20 -4.28
N LEU A 25 -11.13 -18.69 -3.50
CA LEU A 25 -11.12 -17.30 -2.99
C LEU A 25 -11.41 -16.27 -4.09
N TYR A 26 -10.73 -16.35 -5.23
CA TYR A 26 -10.90 -15.40 -6.33
C TYR A 26 -12.27 -15.47 -7.01
N GLU A 27 -12.91 -16.64 -7.03
CA GLU A 27 -14.29 -16.78 -7.53
C GLU A 27 -15.29 -16.16 -6.55
N ALA A 28 -15.03 -16.22 -5.24
CA ALA A 28 -15.83 -15.51 -4.25
C ALA A 28 -15.67 -13.98 -4.40
N ILE A 29 -14.44 -13.48 -4.60
CA ILE A 29 -14.17 -12.04 -4.80
C ILE A 29 -14.86 -11.53 -6.08
N ARG A 30 -14.83 -12.29 -7.18
CA ARG A 30 -15.52 -11.94 -8.45
C ARG A 30 -17.02 -11.71 -8.30
N ARG A 31 -17.65 -12.26 -7.26
CA ARG A 31 -19.09 -12.08 -6.99
C ARG A 31 -19.41 -10.79 -6.26
N ILE A 32 -18.41 -10.09 -5.71
CA ILE A 32 -18.61 -8.79 -5.06
C ILE A 32 -18.92 -7.76 -6.16
N PRO A 33 -20.04 -7.02 -6.07
CA PRO A 33 -20.34 -5.96 -7.02
C PRO A 33 -19.20 -4.95 -7.11
N ASN A 34 -18.85 -4.54 -8.33
CA ASN A 34 -17.77 -3.59 -8.62
C ASN A 34 -16.35 -4.06 -8.24
N ALA A 35 -16.15 -5.34 -7.89
CA ALA A 35 -14.81 -5.90 -7.72
C ALA A 35 -14.23 -6.31 -9.09
N ILE A 36 -13.03 -5.83 -9.39
CA ILE A 36 -12.29 -6.18 -10.61
C ILE A 36 -11.01 -6.90 -10.17
N LEU A 37 -10.83 -8.14 -10.65
CA LEU A 37 -9.55 -8.83 -10.49
C LEU A 37 -8.56 -8.32 -11.53
N VAL A 38 -7.40 -7.88 -11.07
CA VAL A 38 -6.28 -7.46 -11.91
C VAL A 38 -5.22 -8.57 -11.96
N HIS A 39 -4.44 -8.60 -13.05
CA HIS A 39 -3.34 -9.55 -13.17
C HIS A 39 -2.22 -9.20 -12.19
N ALA A 40 -1.55 -10.21 -11.62
CA ALA A 40 -0.48 -10.01 -10.63
C ALA A 40 0.78 -9.30 -11.15
N PHE A 41 0.85 -9.03 -12.46
CA PHE A 41 1.98 -8.32 -13.11
C PHE A 41 1.57 -6.94 -13.64
N VAL A 42 0.36 -6.48 -13.31
CA VAL A 42 0.00 -5.07 -13.53
C VAL A 42 0.89 -4.22 -12.62
N ASP A 43 1.42 -3.13 -13.16
CA ASP A 43 2.22 -2.17 -12.42
C ASP A 43 1.43 -1.59 -11.23
N SER A 44 1.93 -1.82 -10.02
CA SER A 44 1.30 -1.34 -8.79
C SER A 44 1.34 0.18 -8.69
N ALA A 45 2.37 0.84 -9.21
CA ALA A 45 2.52 2.29 -9.16
C ALA A 45 1.35 2.98 -9.88
N THR A 46 1.03 2.50 -11.09
CA THR A 46 -0.11 2.98 -11.88
C THR A 46 -1.44 2.76 -11.17
N LEU A 47 -1.63 1.59 -10.54
CA LEU A 47 -2.87 1.29 -9.81
C LEU A 47 -3.04 2.17 -8.58
N ILE A 48 -1.97 2.33 -7.79
CA ILE A 48 -1.97 3.15 -6.58
C ILE A 48 -2.16 4.62 -6.95
N GLY A 49 -1.46 5.15 -7.96
CA GLY A 49 -1.56 6.54 -8.38
C GLY A 49 -2.95 6.97 -8.87
N GLY A 50 -3.78 6.02 -9.32
CA GLY A 50 -5.18 6.27 -9.69
C GLY A 50 -6.19 6.02 -8.56
N ALA A 51 -5.76 5.56 -7.40
CA ALA A 51 -6.63 5.22 -6.29
C ALA A 51 -7.02 6.45 -5.46
N LYS A 52 -8.20 6.40 -4.84
CA LYS A 52 -8.61 7.36 -3.79
C LYS A 52 -8.30 6.88 -2.38
N LEU A 53 -8.13 5.58 -2.24
CA LEU A 53 -7.87 4.88 -0.99
C LEU A 53 -7.17 3.57 -1.33
N THR A 54 -6.17 3.20 -0.55
CA THR A 54 -5.53 1.87 -0.62
C THR A 54 -5.99 1.01 0.56
N ALA A 55 -6.16 -0.29 0.33
CA ALA A 55 -6.49 -1.23 1.40
C ALA A 55 -5.70 -2.52 1.19
N SER A 56 -5.15 -3.08 2.27
CA SER A 56 -4.39 -4.32 2.18
C SER A 56 -4.47 -5.15 3.44
N CYS A 57 -4.37 -6.47 3.29
CA CYS A 57 -4.13 -7.36 4.42
C CYS A 57 -2.76 -7.08 5.07
N THR A 58 -1.75 -6.79 4.24
CA THR A 58 -0.36 -6.49 4.67
C THR A 58 0.15 -5.19 4.04
N GLY A 59 0.91 -4.42 4.81
CA GLY A 59 0.98 -2.96 4.67
C GLY A 59 1.53 -2.32 3.40
N SER A 60 2.22 -3.05 2.51
CA SER A 60 3.04 -2.42 1.44
C SER A 60 2.26 -1.46 0.54
N ALA A 61 1.10 -1.87 0.00
CA ALA A 61 0.29 -1.00 -0.85
C ALA A 61 -0.26 0.23 -0.11
N VAL A 62 -0.51 0.11 1.20
CA VAL A 62 -0.96 1.22 2.04
C VAL A 62 0.18 2.19 2.31
N PHE A 63 1.37 1.67 2.59
CA PHE A 63 2.57 2.47 2.80
C PHE A 63 2.96 3.26 1.54
N GLU A 64 2.96 2.59 0.37
CA GLU A 64 3.20 3.23 -0.94
C GLU A 64 2.12 4.28 -1.26
N GLY A 65 0.85 3.98 -0.93
CA GLY A 65 -0.24 4.94 -1.04
C GLY A 65 0.00 6.20 -0.20
N MET A 66 0.33 6.05 1.08
CA MET A 66 0.59 7.18 1.98
C MET A 66 1.77 8.03 1.50
N GLN A 67 2.83 7.40 0.97
CA GLN A 67 3.96 8.10 0.35
C GLN A 67 3.51 8.95 -0.85
N ALA A 68 2.51 8.50 -1.61
CA ALA A 68 1.90 9.26 -2.71
C ALA A 68 0.85 10.30 -2.25
N GLY A 69 0.57 10.40 -0.94
CA GLY A 69 -0.49 11.26 -0.40
C GLY A 69 -1.90 10.67 -0.54
N ILE A 70 -2.00 9.35 -0.69
CA ILE A 70 -3.25 8.60 -0.78
C ILE A 70 -3.45 7.86 0.54
N PRO A 71 -4.57 8.08 1.25
CA PRO A 71 -4.80 7.40 2.52
C PRO A 71 -5.03 5.90 2.29
N GLY A 72 -4.93 5.12 3.36
CA GLY A 72 -5.28 3.71 3.28
C GLY A 72 -5.58 3.09 4.62
N LEU A 73 -5.87 1.79 4.61
CA LEU A 73 -6.13 1.03 5.83
C LEU A 73 -5.62 -0.40 5.71
N THR A 74 -5.26 -0.99 6.85
CA THR A 74 -4.80 -2.38 6.91
C THR A 74 -5.80 -3.27 7.64
N PHE A 75 -5.87 -4.54 7.23
CA PHE A 75 -6.68 -5.57 7.92
C PHE A 75 -5.86 -6.45 8.86
N ALA A 76 -4.56 -6.18 8.99
CA ALA A 76 -3.70 -6.69 10.04
C ALA A 76 -2.91 -5.54 10.65
N ARG A 77 -2.50 -5.67 11.92
CA ARG A 77 -1.61 -4.69 12.55
C ARG A 77 -0.24 -4.77 11.89
N THR A 78 0.21 -3.65 11.34
CA THR A 78 1.50 -3.48 10.68
C THR A 78 2.32 -2.44 11.42
N TRP A 79 3.61 -2.33 11.07
CA TRP A 79 4.52 -1.36 11.68
C TRP A 79 4.13 0.10 11.42
N HIS A 80 3.28 0.38 10.41
CA HIS A 80 2.77 1.71 10.10
C HIS A 80 1.29 1.90 10.46
N SER A 81 0.67 0.95 11.16
CA SER A 81 -0.75 1.03 11.53
C SER A 81 -1.06 2.13 12.56
N ASP A 82 -0.03 2.73 13.16
CA ASP A 82 -0.17 3.88 14.05
C ASP A 82 -0.13 5.22 13.28
N CYS A 83 0.08 5.21 11.96
CA CYS A 83 -0.08 6.38 11.12
C CYS A 83 -1.58 6.73 10.98
N PRO A 84 -2.03 7.96 11.29
CA PRO A 84 -3.44 8.34 11.20
C PRO A 84 -4.04 8.26 9.78
N SER A 85 -3.18 8.23 8.75
CA SER A 85 -3.58 8.05 7.34
C SER A 85 -3.46 6.60 6.85
N GLY A 86 -3.07 5.67 7.71
CA GLY A 86 -2.91 4.24 7.42
C GLY A 86 -3.36 3.31 8.55
N PRO A 87 -4.51 3.54 9.21
CA PRO A 87 -4.89 2.81 10.42
C PRO A 87 -5.16 1.32 10.16
N PHE A 88 -5.06 0.53 11.23
CA PHE A 88 -5.55 -0.84 11.28
C PHE A 88 -7.07 -0.87 11.56
N CYS A 89 -7.83 -1.58 10.73
CA CYS A 89 -9.25 -1.87 10.92
C CYS A 89 -9.43 -3.36 11.23
N ALA A 90 -9.91 -3.68 12.43
CA ALA A 90 -10.04 -5.06 12.89
C ALA A 90 -11.27 -5.79 12.34
N ASP A 91 -12.30 -5.05 11.95
CA ASP A 91 -13.59 -5.59 11.56
C ASP A 91 -14.33 -4.70 10.54
N ALA A 92 -15.43 -5.21 10.00
CA ALA A 92 -16.23 -4.50 8.99
C ALA A 92 -16.86 -3.20 9.51
N GLN A 93 -17.16 -3.12 10.81
CA GLN A 93 -17.74 -1.91 11.40
C GLN A 93 -16.71 -0.78 11.41
N SER A 94 -15.49 -1.06 11.89
CA SER A 94 -14.40 -0.09 11.88
C SER A 94 -14.07 0.40 10.47
N VAL A 95 -14.18 -0.46 9.44
CA VAL A 95 -14.03 -0.06 8.03
C VAL A 95 -15.10 0.95 7.62
N ALA A 96 -16.37 0.68 7.93
CA ALA A 96 -17.48 1.56 7.56
C ALA A 96 -17.36 2.96 8.18
N GLU A 97 -16.81 3.06 9.40
CA GLU A 97 -16.57 4.31 10.11
C GLU A 97 -15.31 5.04 9.61
N THR A 98 -14.23 4.29 9.32
CA THR A 98 -12.91 4.83 8.97
C THR A 98 -12.82 5.31 7.53
N VAL A 99 -13.42 4.58 6.58
CA VAL A 99 -13.31 4.89 5.14
C VAL A 99 -13.80 6.31 4.80
N PRO A 100 -14.96 6.80 5.28
CA PRO A 100 -15.40 8.16 5.02
C PRO A 100 -14.43 9.23 5.55
N GLN A 101 -13.81 9.00 6.71
CA GLN A 101 -12.85 9.92 7.32
C GLN A 101 -11.58 10.01 6.49
N LEU A 102 -11.04 8.86 6.07
CA LEU A 102 -9.87 8.79 5.21
C LEU A 102 -10.12 9.44 3.85
N LEU A 103 -11.28 9.17 3.23
CA LEU A 103 -11.64 9.78 1.93
C LEU A 103 -11.87 11.29 2.00
N ALA A 104 -12.19 11.83 3.18
CA ALA A 104 -12.32 13.27 3.40
C ALA A 104 -10.98 13.98 3.67
N LYS A 105 -9.91 13.22 3.95
CA LYS A 105 -8.61 13.77 4.31
C LYS A 105 -7.91 14.38 3.08
N PRO A 106 -7.49 15.66 3.10
CA PRO A 106 -6.73 16.27 2.02
C PRO A 106 -5.38 15.57 1.81
N THR A 107 -4.89 15.56 0.56
CA THR A 107 -3.59 14.98 0.20
C THR A 107 -2.43 15.52 1.04
N ASP A 108 -2.42 16.83 1.33
CA ASP A 108 -1.34 17.44 2.12
C ASP A 108 -1.37 16.99 3.59
N GLU A 109 -2.57 16.75 4.14
CA GLU A 109 -2.71 16.19 5.48
C GLU A 109 -2.22 14.74 5.53
N VAL A 110 -2.52 13.93 4.50
CA VAL A 110 -1.98 12.56 4.39
C VAL A 110 -0.45 12.55 4.36
N ARG A 111 0.15 13.45 3.57
CA ARG A 111 1.61 13.58 3.49
C ARG A 111 2.22 14.03 4.81
N ASN A 112 1.59 14.98 5.48
CA ASN A 112 2.03 15.41 6.80
C ASN A 112 1.94 14.27 7.83
N ASP A 113 0.83 13.54 7.90
CA ASP A 113 0.69 12.36 8.77
C ASP A 113 1.81 11.34 8.54
N TYR A 114 2.07 11.04 7.26
CA TYR A 114 3.14 10.13 6.86
C TYR A 114 4.49 10.63 7.35
N GLN A 115 4.86 11.87 7.05
CA GLN A 115 6.14 12.47 7.48
C GLN A 115 6.28 12.47 9.01
N GLN A 116 5.25 12.87 9.75
CA GLN A 116 5.27 12.86 11.22
C GLN A 116 5.44 11.44 11.75
N PHE A 117 4.76 10.45 11.15
CA PHE A 117 4.93 9.05 11.48
C PHE A 117 6.39 8.59 11.24
N LEU A 118 6.99 8.95 10.09
CA LEU A 118 8.37 8.61 9.78
C LEU A 118 9.35 9.21 10.80
N ILE A 119 9.17 10.49 11.16
CA ILE A 119 10.02 11.18 12.14
C ILE A 119 9.90 10.53 13.52
N ALA A 120 8.67 10.25 13.97
CA ALA A 120 8.42 9.63 15.27
C ALA A 120 9.00 8.21 15.37
N HIS A 121 9.05 7.47 14.26
CA HIS A 121 9.47 6.07 14.25
C HIS A 121 10.88 5.82 13.68
N ALA A 122 11.53 6.83 13.10
CA ALA A 122 12.90 6.73 12.57
C ALA A 122 13.93 6.12 13.56
N PRO A 123 13.87 6.38 14.89
CA PRO A 123 14.79 5.75 15.84
C PRO A 123 14.72 4.21 15.87
N TRP A 124 13.57 3.64 15.50
CA TRP A 124 13.31 2.20 15.50
C TRP A 124 13.68 1.52 14.18
N TRP A 125 13.67 2.24 13.07
CA TRP A 125 13.94 1.64 11.76
C TRP A 125 15.39 1.22 11.59
N PHE A 126 16.32 1.98 12.18
CA PHE A 126 17.72 1.56 12.22
C PHE A 126 17.88 0.21 12.94
N LEU A 127 17.13 -0.03 14.02
CA LEU A 127 17.17 -1.28 14.79
C LEU A 127 16.55 -2.45 14.02
N GLY A 128 15.50 -2.21 13.24
CA GLY A 128 14.88 -3.23 12.41
C GLY A 128 15.75 -3.68 11.24
N ALA A 129 16.55 -2.76 10.68
CA ALA A 129 17.43 -3.02 9.54
C ALA A 129 18.85 -3.47 9.95
N ASN A 130 19.28 -3.19 11.18
CA ASN A 130 20.63 -3.43 11.67
C ASN A 130 20.59 -4.05 13.07
N ASP A 131 21.14 -5.25 13.19
CA ASP A 131 21.33 -5.87 14.50
C ASP A 131 22.57 -5.29 15.21
N ASP A 132 22.81 -5.74 16.44
CA ASP A 132 23.97 -5.33 17.24
C ASP A 132 25.31 -5.58 16.54
N ARG A 133 25.37 -6.56 15.61
CA ARG A 133 26.60 -6.87 14.86
C ARG A 133 26.90 -5.78 13.83
N ALA A 134 25.89 -5.19 13.21
CA ALA A 134 26.07 -4.06 12.31
C ALA A 134 26.57 -2.81 13.05
N VAL A 135 26.09 -2.55 14.28
CA VAL A 135 26.60 -1.47 15.13
C VAL A 135 28.04 -1.73 15.55
N ALA A 136 28.37 -2.94 15.99
CA ALA A 136 29.72 -3.31 16.41
C ALA A 136 30.76 -3.23 15.27
N ARG A 137 30.32 -3.38 14.02
CA ARG A 137 31.16 -3.22 12.81
C ARG A 137 31.25 -1.78 12.31
N SER A 138 30.44 -0.88 12.85
CA SER A 138 30.41 0.54 12.49
C SER A 138 31.43 1.33 13.33
N ALA A 139 32.04 2.36 12.74
CA ALA A 139 32.87 3.32 13.46
C ALA A 139 32.06 4.33 14.30
N PHE A 140 30.73 4.28 14.19
CA PHE A 140 29.78 5.20 14.80
C PHE A 140 28.95 4.53 15.90
N THR A 141 28.58 5.32 16.91
CA THR A 141 27.66 4.90 17.96
C THR A 141 26.25 4.66 17.42
N ARG A 142 25.45 3.87 18.15
CA ARG A 142 24.04 3.60 17.81
C ARG A 142 23.23 4.89 17.69
N GLU A 143 23.44 5.84 18.57
CA GLU A 143 22.78 7.15 18.57
C GLU A 143 23.12 7.95 17.31
N ARG A 144 24.39 7.95 16.89
CA ARG A 144 24.85 8.63 15.66
C ARG A 144 24.20 8.01 14.41
N LEU A 145 24.15 6.68 14.34
CA LEU A 145 23.54 5.97 13.21
C LEU A 145 22.04 6.23 13.12
N ARG A 146 21.32 6.19 14.25
CA ARG A 146 19.90 6.57 14.33
C ARG A 146 19.65 7.99 13.85
N ALA A 147 20.46 8.95 14.32
CA ALA A 147 20.35 10.35 13.91
C ALA A 147 20.57 10.53 12.40
N SER A 148 21.57 9.83 11.84
CA SER A 148 21.90 9.88 10.41
C SER A 148 20.77 9.30 9.54
N VAL A 149 20.17 8.17 9.94
CA VAL A 149 19.00 7.62 9.23
C VAL A 149 17.82 8.57 9.29
N ALA A 150 17.51 9.13 10.46
CA ALA A 150 16.43 10.11 10.61
C ALA A 150 16.67 11.37 9.76
N GLU A 151 17.92 11.80 9.57
CA GLU A 151 18.29 12.90 8.68
C GLU A 151 18.09 12.56 7.19
N VAL A 152 18.59 11.40 6.74
CA VAL A 152 18.40 10.93 5.36
C VAL A 152 16.92 10.79 5.03
N LEU A 153 16.13 10.19 5.93
CA LEU A 153 14.69 10.04 5.72
C LEU A 153 13.99 11.38 5.57
N ARG A 154 14.32 12.36 6.43
CA ARG A 154 13.80 13.72 6.30
C ARG A 154 14.15 14.33 4.94
N SER A 155 15.39 14.16 4.48
CA SER A 155 15.82 14.67 3.16
C SER A 155 15.11 14.00 1.97
N LEU A 156 14.73 12.72 2.10
CA LEU A 156 14.00 11.99 1.06
C LEU A 156 12.50 12.29 1.05
N THR A 157 11.96 12.75 2.19
CA THR A 157 10.53 13.06 2.34
C THR A 157 10.20 14.52 2.08
N ILE A 158 11.21 15.38 2.00
CA ILE A 158 11.12 16.82 1.76
C ILE A 158 11.87 17.12 0.46
N ASP A 159 11.31 16.67 -0.67
CA ASP A 159 11.61 17.31 -1.95
C ASP A 159 10.39 18.15 -2.32
N ASP A 160 10.36 19.38 -1.79
CA ASP A 160 9.41 20.43 -2.16
C ASP A 160 9.76 21.06 -3.52
N SER A 161 10.77 20.52 -4.20
CA SER A 161 11.23 21.04 -5.49
C SER A 161 10.88 20.09 -6.63
N ALA A 162 10.13 20.67 -7.57
CA ALA A 162 9.89 20.21 -8.93
C ALA A 162 8.73 19.24 -9.16
N GLU A 163 7.96 19.63 -10.18
CA GLU A 163 7.11 18.82 -11.05
C GLU A 163 7.28 17.31 -10.84
N SER A 164 6.16 16.61 -10.73
CA SER A 164 6.04 15.16 -10.86
C SER A 164 6.67 14.67 -12.19
N THR A 165 8.00 14.63 -12.27
CA THR A 165 8.72 13.67 -13.09
C THR A 165 8.41 12.34 -12.46
N GLY A 166 7.51 11.60 -13.12
CA GLY A 166 6.89 10.39 -12.62
C GLY A 166 7.89 9.54 -11.83
N VAL A 167 7.49 9.19 -10.62
CA VAL A 167 8.19 8.24 -9.77
C VAL A 167 8.48 7.00 -10.62
N ARG A 168 9.70 6.88 -11.15
CA ARG A 168 10.22 5.62 -11.69
C ARG A 168 10.54 4.73 -10.50
N LEU A 169 9.51 4.05 -10.00
CA LEU A 169 9.72 2.92 -9.09
C LEU A 169 10.55 1.85 -9.81
N ALA A 170 11.37 1.17 -9.01
CA ALA A 170 12.49 0.36 -9.48
C ALA A 170 12.14 -0.65 -10.59
N ARG A 171 13.01 -0.65 -11.62
CA ARG A 171 13.08 -1.53 -12.81
C ARG A 171 12.10 -1.22 -13.95
N ASP A 172 12.48 -0.22 -14.74
CA ASP A 172 12.13 -0.15 -16.16
C ASP A 172 12.76 -1.38 -16.88
N ASN A 173 12.02 -2.49 -16.94
CA ASN A 173 12.39 -3.73 -17.61
C ASN A 173 12.02 -3.69 -19.11
N THR A 174 12.08 -2.52 -19.75
CA THR A 174 11.98 -2.42 -21.19
C THR A 174 13.16 -3.18 -21.80
N ARG A 175 12.87 -4.36 -22.36
CA ARG A 175 13.81 -5.14 -23.16
C ARG A 175 14.39 -4.23 -24.22
N GLY A 176 15.68 -3.91 -24.10
CA GLY A 176 16.42 -3.21 -25.15
C GLY A 176 16.18 -3.91 -26.48
N GLU A 177 15.65 -3.16 -27.43
CA GLU A 177 15.57 -3.57 -28.82
C GLU A 177 16.99 -3.92 -29.27
N ARG A 178 17.20 -5.20 -29.58
CA ARG A 178 18.40 -5.63 -30.30
C ARG A 178 18.33 -4.97 -31.67
N SER A 179 19.16 -3.96 -31.88
CA SER A 179 19.46 -3.48 -33.23
C SER A 179 20.23 -4.59 -33.96
N ALA A 180 19.76 -4.87 -35.17
CA ALA A 180 20.35 -5.80 -36.14
C ALA A 180 21.70 -5.28 -36.67
#